data_AF-A0AA36LJZ5-F1
#
_entry.id   AF-A0AA36LJZ5-F1
#
_cell.length_a   1.000
_cell.length_b   1.000
_cell.length_c   1.000
_cell.angle_alpha   90.00
_cell.angle_beta   90.00
_cell.angle_gamma   90.00
#
_symmetry.space_group_name_H-M   'P 1'
#
loop_
_entity.id
_entity.type
_entity.pdbx_description
1 polymer ?
#
loop_
_entity_poly.entity_id
_entity_poly.type
_entity_poly.pdbx_seq_one_letter_code
_entity_poly.pdbx_strand_id
1 'polypeptide(L)'
;MNRNITHALLDVLGNIEIEGTEIDVRGQSQKEVLSTLTKILHPRERFLVLPGRKNNVFAQLAETMWVLSGRGDLEFLQRYLPRAIDFSDDGKTWRAAYGPRLRNWMGKIDQVASVVTRLQEDPNTKRAVISLFDPASDYSDTKDVPCNNWLQFIQRDNFLYLHVTVRANDAIWGFSGINFFEWSVLQEIVANTLGYRVGTLSWYVGTFHIYSRHYDTSRDLLRIINPKSLYECGIEPTSIQTTFNNLDTTLDTFFRAEFLCREGKFDNAIIIEKGLTDPFFQSIAIMMRIYNAELHGLSRNTVLRYIDDLKEDEFRIAAIEYFSRKWKDENLLNTTNNSLMEFFNYYLTMQKNLRE
;
A
#
# COMPACT_ATOMS: atom_id res chain seq x y z
N MET A 1 10.46 -17.86 3.65
CA MET A 1 10.82 -16.72 2.76
C MET A 1 9.69 -16.60 1.77
N ASN A 2 9.17 -15.39 1.59
CA ASN A 2 7.94 -15.17 0.83
C ASN A 2 8.24 -14.55 -0.53
N ARG A 3 7.56 -15.01 -1.58
CA ARG A 3 7.70 -14.43 -2.91
C ARG A 3 7.28 -12.95 -2.90
N ASN A 4 6.05 -12.69 -2.46
CA ASN A 4 5.38 -11.40 -2.51
C ASN A 4 4.40 -11.23 -1.33
N ILE A 5 3.61 -10.15 -1.32
CA ILE A 5 2.70 -9.83 -0.21
C ILE A 5 1.57 -10.85 -0.01
N THR A 6 1.10 -11.52 -1.07
CA THR A 6 0.06 -12.56 -0.96
C THR A 6 0.56 -13.72 -0.10
N HIS A 7 1.74 -14.25 -0.44
CA HIS A 7 2.36 -15.34 0.33
C HIS A 7 2.77 -14.87 1.72
N ALA A 8 3.35 -13.68 1.84
CA ALA A 8 3.76 -13.14 3.13
C ALA A 8 2.60 -12.94 4.11
N LEU A 9 1.43 -12.51 3.61
CA LEU A 9 0.25 -12.41 4.44
C LEU A 9 -0.19 -13.79 4.94
N LEU A 10 -0.31 -14.77 4.04
CA LEU A 10 -0.76 -16.11 4.41
C LEU A 10 0.19 -16.80 5.39
N ASP A 11 1.50 -16.65 5.20
CA ASP A 11 2.53 -17.11 6.14
C ASP A 11 2.34 -16.48 7.53
N VAL A 12 2.15 -15.16 7.60
CA VAL A 12 1.94 -14.44 8.87
C VAL A 12 0.64 -14.87 9.54
N LEU A 13 -0.45 -14.99 8.79
CA LEU A 13 -1.75 -15.44 9.33
C LEU A 13 -1.67 -16.89 9.83
N GLY A 14 -0.99 -17.77 9.09
CA GLY A 14 -0.79 -19.16 9.49
C GLY A 14 0.02 -19.26 10.78
N ASN A 15 1.07 -18.43 10.91
CA ASN A 15 1.84 -18.36 12.15
C ASN A 15 0.99 -17.86 13.32
N ILE A 16 0.21 -16.79 13.13
CA ILE A 16 -0.72 -16.32 14.16
C ILE A 16 -1.74 -17.40 14.52
N GLU A 17 -2.22 -18.17 13.55
CA GLU A 17 -3.22 -19.20 13.84
C GLU A 17 -2.66 -20.36 14.67
N ILE A 18 -1.43 -20.79 14.38
CA ILE A 18 -0.78 -21.94 15.04
C ILE A 18 -0.17 -21.55 16.39
N GLU A 19 0.55 -20.43 16.46
CA GLU A 19 1.37 -20.05 17.61
C GLU A 19 0.79 -18.87 18.40
N GLY A 20 -0.24 -18.22 17.87
CA GLY A 20 -0.74 -16.96 18.42
C GLY A 20 -1.43 -17.12 19.77
N THR A 21 -1.17 -16.16 20.65
CA THR A 21 -1.81 -16.04 21.96
C THR A 21 -2.90 -14.99 21.90
N GLU A 22 -4.07 -15.29 22.45
CA GLU A 22 -5.15 -14.31 22.61
C GLU A 22 -4.84 -13.36 23.77
N ILE A 23 -4.97 -12.07 23.51
CA ILE A 23 -4.79 -11.00 24.49
C ILE A 23 -5.80 -9.89 24.28
N ASP A 24 -6.03 -9.08 25.32
CA ASP A 24 -6.83 -7.87 25.25
C ASP A 24 -5.93 -6.63 25.36
N VAL A 25 -5.97 -5.78 24.33
CA VAL A 25 -5.20 -4.52 24.30
C VAL A 25 -6.14 -3.35 24.09
N ARG A 26 -6.16 -2.42 25.05
CA ARG A 26 -7.03 -1.22 25.02
C ARG A 26 -8.52 -1.56 24.76
N GLY A 27 -9.00 -2.68 25.33
CA GLY A 27 -10.37 -3.14 25.16
C GLY A 27 -10.67 -3.81 23.81
N GLN A 28 -9.65 -4.11 23.00
CA GLN A 28 -9.81 -4.91 21.77
C GLN A 28 -9.11 -6.26 21.94
N SER A 29 -9.91 -7.33 21.82
CA SER A 29 -9.39 -8.69 21.74
C SER A 29 -8.66 -8.91 20.43
N GLN A 30 -7.47 -9.49 20.51
CA GLN A 30 -6.62 -9.80 19.38
C GLN A 30 -5.83 -11.08 19.64
N LYS A 31 -5.38 -11.72 18.55
CA LYS A 31 -4.46 -12.86 18.59
C LYS A 31 -3.13 -12.40 18.04
N GLU A 32 -2.03 -12.67 18.74
CA GLU A 32 -0.71 -12.16 18.37
C GLU A 32 0.42 -13.18 18.49
N VAL A 33 1.45 -12.97 17.68
CA VAL A 33 2.75 -13.64 17.78
C VAL A 33 3.84 -12.59 17.97
N LEU A 34 4.89 -12.96 18.70
CA LEU A 34 5.98 -12.07 19.03
C LEU A 34 7.20 -12.31 18.12
N SER A 35 8.04 -11.29 17.96
CA SER A 35 9.40 -11.39 17.40
C SER A 35 9.47 -12.13 16.05
N THR A 36 8.78 -11.61 15.04
CA THR A 36 8.73 -12.24 13.71
C THR A 36 9.66 -11.56 12.71
N LEU A 37 10.33 -12.38 11.90
CA LEU A 37 11.06 -11.94 10.71
C LEU A 37 10.35 -12.42 9.44
N THR A 38 9.81 -11.49 8.65
CA THR A 38 9.19 -11.79 7.35
C THR A 38 10.04 -11.18 6.25
N LYS A 39 10.59 -12.02 5.36
CA LYS A 39 11.40 -11.57 4.22
C LYS A 39 10.65 -11.79 2.91
N ILE A 40 10.55 -10.73 2.10
CA ILE A 40 9.82 -10.71 0.82
C ILE A 40 10.81 -10.52 -0.33
N LEU A 41 10.78 -11.46 -1.28
CA LEU A 41 11.79 -11.58 -2.34
C LEU A 41 11.56 -10.63 -3.51
N HIS A 42 10.30 -10.35 -3.85
CA HIS A 42 9.91 -9.50 -4.97
C HIS A 42 9.03 -8.34 -4.48
N PRO A 43 9.60 -7.27 -3.90
CA PRO A 43 8.80 -6.17 -3.36
C PRO A 43 7.97 -5.41 -4.40
N ARG A 44 8.34 -5.51 -5.68
CA ARG A 44 7.57 -4.94 -6.78
C ARG A 44 6.22 -5.65 -6.99
N GLU A 45 6.10 -6.90 -6.56
CA GLU A 45 4.85 -7.67 -6.56
C GLU A 45 3.96 -7.25 -5.37
N ARG A 46 3.35 -6.07 -5.48
CA ARG A 46 2.77 -5.33 -4.33
C ARG A 46 1.26 -5.27 -4.23
N PHE A 47 0.53 -5.67 -5.26
CA PHE A 47 -0.91 -5.72 -5.20
C PHE A 47 -1.39 -7.01 -4.52
N LEU A 48 -2.20 -6.84 -3.47
CA LEU A 48 -2.86 -7.92 -2.79
C LEU A 48 -4.30 -8.04 -3.29
N VAL A 49 -4.51 -8.97 -4.21
CA VAL A 49 -5.83 -9.33 -4.73
C VAL A 49 -6.06 -10.80 -4.43
N LEU A 50 -6.83 -11.07 -3.39
CA LEU A 50 -7.09 -12.42 -2.89
C LEU A 50 -8.57 -12.53 -2.48
N PRO A 51 -9.31 -13.56 -2.90
CA PRO A 51 -10.70 -13.75 -2.50
C PRO A 51 -10.86 -13.70 -0.98
N GLY A 52 -11.86 -12.99 -0.50
CA GLY A 52 -12.11 -12.83 0.94
C GLY A 52 -11.31 -11.72 1.63
N ARG A 53 -10.13 -11.33 1.11
CA ARG A 53 -9.29 -10.28 1.73
C ARG A 53 -9.92 -8.90 1.67
N LYS A 54 -10.69 -8.60 0.60
CA LYS A 54 -11.46 -7.35 0.42
C LYS A 54 -10.60 -6.09 0.61
N ASN A 55 -9.41 -6.06 0.02
CA ASN A 55 -8.52 -4.90 0.12
C ASN A 55 -9.18 -3.64 -0.49
N ASN A 56 -8.90 -2.46 0.09
CA ASN A 56 -9.33 -1.20 -0.49
C ASN A 56 -8.14 -0.57 -1.23
N VAL A 57 -7.97 -0.93 -2.50
CA VAL A 57 -6.88 -0.42 -3.34
C VAL A 57 -6.88 1.10 -3.43
N PHE A 58 -8.04 1.77 -3.48
CA PHE A 58 -8.10 3.23 -3.59
C PHE A 58 -7.57 3.93 -2.34
N ALA A 59 -7.89 3.41 -1.15
CA ALA A 59 -7.29 3.91 0.09
C ALA A 59 -5.77 3.66 0.13
N GLN A 60 -5.33 2.46 -0.26
CA GLN A 60 -3.92 2.09 -0.32
C GLN A 60 -3.11 3.04 -1.20
N LEU A 61 -3.61 3.34 -2.40
CA LEU A 61 -2.96 4.24 -3.35
C LEU A 61 -2.96 5.70 -2.86
N ALA A 62 -4.10 6.19 -2.37
CA ALA A 62 -4.24 7.56 -1.88
C ALA A 62 -3.32 7.83 -0.67
N GLU A 63 -3.32 6.93 0.31
CA GLU A 63 -2.47 7.04 1.49
C GLU A 63 -0.98 6.98 1.12
N THR A 64 -0.59 6.14 0.16
CA THR A 64 0.80 6.09 -0.32
C THR A 64 1.25 7.43 -0.92
N MET A 65 0.43 8.06 -1.77
CA MET A 65 0.77 9.38 -2.33
C MET A 65 0.83 10.47 -1.26
N TRP A 66 -0.06 10.38 -0.27
CA TRP A 66 -0.10 11.29 0.88
C TRP A 66 1.13 11.13 1.78
N VAL A 67 1.58 9.91 2.07
CA VAL A 67 2.83 9.64 2.81
C VAL A 67 4.05 10.15 2.05
N LEU A 68 4.18 9.81 0.76
CA LEU A 68 5.34 10.20 -0.04
C LEU A 68 5.47 11.71 -0.21
N SER A 69 4.35 12.44 -0.22
CA SER A 69 4.34 13.92 -0.29
C SER A 69 4.56 14.61 1.04
N GLY A 70 4.78 13.86 2.11
CA GLY A 70 5.02 14.45 3.43
C GLY A 70 3.77 14.98 4.11
N ARG A 71 2.59 14.65 3.59
CA ARG A 71 1.31 15.19 4.08
C ARG A 71 0.87 14.51 5.37
N GLY A 72 0.17 15.27 6.20
CA GLY A 72 -0.43 14.84 7.45
C GLY A 72 -1.90 15.24 7.59
N ASP A 73 -2.47 15.91 6.59
CA ASP A 73 -3.82 16.47 6.64
C ASP A 73 -4.91 15.41 6.42
N LEU A 74 -6.01 15.58 7.14
CA LEU A 74 -7.19 14.73 7.03
C LEU A 74 -8.09 15.12 5.86
N GLU A 75 -8.04 16.37 5.39
CA GLU A 75 -8.91 16.87 4.32
C GLU A 75 -8.82 15.99 3.06
N PHE A 76 -7.60 15.69 2.63
CA PHE A 76 -7.36 14.75 1.54
C PHE A 76 -7.73 13.32 1.95
N LEU A 77 -7.18 12.85 3.06
CA LEU A 77 -7.16 11.42 3.36
C LEU A 77 -8.52 10.85 3.73
N GLN A 78 -9.36 11.60 4.45
CA GLN A 78 -10.69 11.13 4.88
C GLN A 78 -11.60 10.80 3.70
N ARG A 79 -11.36 11.39 2.53
CA ARG A 79 -12.12 11.05 1.33
C ARG A 79 -11.93 9.59 0.91
N TYR A 80 -10.75 9.04 1.11
CA TYR A 80 -10.36 7.68 0.71
C TYR A 80 -10.36 6.71 1.90
N LEU A 81 -10.10 7.23 3.10
CA LEU A 81 -10.11 6.51 4.37
C LEU A 81 -10.95 7.26 5.40
N PRO A 82 -12.30 7.14 5.37
CA PRO A 82 -13.20 7.92 6.23
C PRO A 82 -12.91 7.83 7.74
N ARG A 83 -12.39 6.69 8.19
CA ARG A 83 -12.01 6.46 9.59
C ARG A 83 -10.73 7.20 10.03
N ALA A 84 -10.04 7.91 9.14
CA ALA A 84 -8.80 8.62 9.50
C ALA A 84 -9.02 9.66 10.62
N ILE A 85 -10.25 10.18 10.75
CA ILE A 85 -10.63 11.10 11.85
C ILE A 85 -10.49 10.48 13.24
N ASP A 86 -10.66 9.16 13.36
CA ASP A 86 -10.63 8.46 14.65
C ASP A 86 -9.22 8.47 15.27
N PHE A 87 -8.20 8.72 14.44
CA PHE A 87 -6.79 8.76 14.81
C PHE A 87 -6.22 10.18 14.91
N SER A 88 -7.11 11.19 14.96
CA SER A 88 -6.74 12.60 15.03
C SER A 88 -7.05 13.21 16.39
N ASP A 89 -6.04 13.82 17.00
CA ASP A 89 -6.21 14.57 18.26
C ASP A 89 -6.89 15.93 18.03
N ASP A 90 -6.60 16.60 16.89
CA ASP A 90 -7.02 17.98 16.60
C ASP A 90 -8.16 18.10 15.56
N GLY A 91 -8.58 16.98 14.98
CA GLY A 91 -9.57 16.91 13.91
C GLY A 91 -9.10 17.41 12.55
N LYS A 92 -7.82 17.74 12.39
CA LYS A 92 -7.24 18.31 11.16
C LYS A 92 -6.12 17.47 10.58
N THR A 93 -5.32 16.84 11.44
CA THR A 93 -4.17 16.03 11.03
C THR A 93 -4.25 14.62 11.61
N TRP A 94 -3.77 13.62 10.86
CA TRP A 94 -3.58 12.30 11.43
C TRP A 94 -2.32 12.31 12.30
N ARG A 95 -2.51 12.09 13.59
CA ARG A 95 -1.45 12.15 14.60
C ARG A 95 -0.24 11.24 14.34
N ALA A 96 -0.48 10.03 13.82
CA ALA A 96 0.56 9.05 13.51
C ALA A 96 1.00 9.05 12.04
N ALA A 97 0.62 10.08 11.26
CA ALA A 97 1.00 10.22 9.84
C ALA A 97 2.50 9.99 9.61
N TYR A 98 2.85 9.07 8.70
CA TYR A 98 4.25 8.86 8.34
C TYR A 98 4.83 9.98 7.48
N GLY A 99 4.01 10.65 6.66
CA GLY A 99 4.47 11.70 5.75
C GLY A 99 5.30 12.80 6.42
N PRO A 100 4.80 13.50 7.45
CA PRO A 100 5.54 14.59 8.08
C PRO A 100 6.81 14.09 8.76
N ARG A 101 6.79 12.87 9.32
CA ARG A 101 7.98 12.24 9.91
C ARG A 101 9.02 11.92 8.84
N LEU A 102 8.57 11.47 7.67
CA LEU A 102 9.41 11.04 6.57
C LEU A 102 10.07 12.21 5.84
N ARG A 103 9.29 13.23 5.48
CA ARG A 103 9.70 14.31 4.55
C ARG A 103 9.91 15.67 5.21
N ASN A 104 9.37 15.89 6.42
CA ASN A 104 9.34 17.23 7.03
C ASN A 104 9.41 17.19 8.57
N TRP A 105 10.29 16.36 9.13
CA TRP A 105 10.36 16.18 10.58
C TRP A 105 10.77 17.49 11.24
N MET A 106 9.97 17.93 12.22
CA MET A 106 10.06 19.24 12.89
C MET A 106 10.14 20.44 11.93
N GLY A 107 9.58 20.34 10.72
CA GLY A 107 9.62 21.42 9.73
C GLY A 107 11.00 21.64 9.10
N LYS A 108 11.95 20.70 9.29
CA LYS A 108 13.37 20.92 9.01
C LYS A 108 14.06 19.78 8.29
N ILE A 109 13.65 18.53 8.53
CA ILE A 109 14.41 17.35 8.09
C ILE A 109 13.59 16.52 7.12
N ASP A 110 14.06 16.44 5.87
CA ASP A 110 13.66 15.39 4.93
C ASP A 110 14.60 14.18 5.10
N GLN A 111 14.08 13.14 5.75
CA GLN A 111 14.87 11.93 6.03
C GLN A 111 15.08 11.10 4.75
N VAL A 112 14.21 11.19 3.76
CA VAL A 112 14.39 10.51 2.46
C VAL A 112 15.53 11.18 1.69
N ALA A 113 15.55 12.51 1.63
CA ALA A 113 16.66 13.26 1.04
C ALA A 113 18.00 12.90 1.72
N SER A 114 17.98 12.79 3.05
CA SER A 114 19.14 12.40 3.85
C SER A 114 19.60 10.98 3.51
N VAL A 115 18.69 10.02 3.39
CA VAL A 115 19.00 8.64 2.97
C VAL A 115 19.64 8.61 1.58
N VAL A 116 19.03 9.28 0.60
CA VAL A 116 19.53 9.34 -0.78
C VAL A 116 20.95 9.92 -0.81
N THR A 117 21.15 11.08 -0.19
CA THR A 117 22.45 11.77 -0.13
C THR A 117 23.52 10.85 0.47
N ARG A 118 23.20 10.20 1.61
CA ARG A 118 24.16 9.33 2.29
C ARG A 118 24.55 8.10 1.46
N LEU A 119 23.62 7.52 0.72
CA LEU A 119 23.87 6.36 -0.14
C LEU A 119 24.65 6.75 -1.41
N GLN A 120 24.49 7.98 -1.90
CA GLN A 120 25.30 8.51 -2.99
C GLN A 120 26.75 8.77 -2.54
N GLU A 121 26.94 9.31 -1.33
CA GLU A 121 28.27 9.60 -0.78
C GLU A 121 29.05 8.34 -0.38
N ASP A 122 28.36 7.37 0.25
CA ASP A 122 28.95 6.11 0.69
C ASP A 122 27.97 4.95 0.38
N PRO A 123 28.13 4.28 -0.78
CA PRO A 123 27.27 3.14 -1.13
C PRO A 123 27.35 1.98 -0.15
N ASN A 124 28.42 1.89 0.65
CA ASN A 124 28.58 0.86 1.67
C ASN A 124 28.04 1.26 3.04
N THR A 125 27.45 2.45 3.15
CA THR A 125 27.02 3.01 4.42
C THR A 125 26.02 2.11 5.13
N LYS A 126 26.12 2.06 6.46
CA LYS A 126 25.18 1.34 7.33
C LYS A 126 24.19 2.28 8.03
N ARG A 127 24.30 3.59 7.78
CA ARG A 127 23.56 4.64 8.51
C ARG A 127 22.51 5.35 7.63
N ALA A 128 22.13 4.77 6.49
CA ALA A 128 21.05 5.29 5.66
C ALA A 128 19.71 4.82 6.22
N VAL A 129 19.17 5.62 7.14
CA VAL A 129 18.07 5.22 8.03
C VAL A 129 17.06 6.34 8.21
N ILE A 130 15.82 5.96 8.52
CA ILE A 130 14.70 6.87 8.82
C ILE A 130 14.08 6.42 10.14
N SER A 131 13.87 7.36 11.05
CA SER A 131 13.11 7.14 12.30
C SER A 131 11.68 7.65 12.14
N LEU A 132 10.71 6.81 12.46
CA LEU A 132 9.28 7.12 12.39
C LEU A 132 8.64 7.23 13.78
N PHE A 133 9.08 6.42 14.74
CA PHE A 133 8.73 6.67 16.14
C PHE A 133 9.52 7.87 16.65
N ASP A 134 8.83 8.84 17.23
CA ASP A 134 9.43 10.05 17.77
C ASP A 134 9.15 10.16 19.27
N PRO A 135 10.15 9.93 20.14
CA PRO A 135 9.99 10.05 21.59
C PRO A 135 9.42 11.39 22.06
N ALA A 136 9.70 12.49 21.33
CA ALA A 136 9.25 13.83 21.72
C ALA A 136 7.74 14.00 21.57
N SER A 137 7.13 13.30 20.61
CA SER A 137 5.68 13.33 20.42
C SER A 137 4.99 12.08 20.96
N ASP A 138 5.55 10.90 20.75
CA ASP A 138 4.80 9.63 20.79
C ASP A 138 4.71 8.98 22.18
N TYR A 139 5.35 9.58 23.19
CA TYR A 139 5.12 9.24 24.60
C TYR A 139 3.99 10.04 25.26
N SER A 140 3.38 11.00 24.55
CA SER A 140 2.22 11.74 25.06
C SER A 140 0.96 10.86 25.12
N ASP A 141 -0.02 11.23 25.95
CA ASP A 141 -1.37 10.69 25.81
C ASP A 141 -1.97 11.19 24.49
N THR A 142 -2.41 10.26 23.64
CA THR A 142 -2.78 10.54 22.26
C THR A 142 -3.63 9.42 21.68
N LYS A 143 -4.49 9.74 20.72
CA LYS A 143 -5.34 8.74 20.06
C LYS A 143 -4.54 7.74 19.23
N ASP A 144 -3.38 8.15 18.69
CA ASP A 144 -2.63 7.29 17.80
C ASP A 144 -1.12 7.49 17.85
N VAL A 145 -0.39 6.39 17.65
CA VAL A 145 1.07 6.30 17.74
C VAL A 145 1.58 5.49 16.55
N PRO A 146 2.60 5.94 15.82
CA PRO A 146 3.11 5.21 14.66
C PRO A 146 3.55 3.79 15.05
N CYS A 147 3.16 2.83 14.20
CA CYS A 147 3.51 1.42 14.40
C CYS A 147 4.89 1.09 13.82
N ASN A 148 5.24 1.70 12.68
CA ASN A 148 6.56 1.56 12.07
C ASN A 148 7.55 2.44 12.83
N ASN A 149 8.71 1.90 13.20
CA ASN A 149 9.71 2.60 14.00
C ASN A 149 10.88 3.07 13.16
N TRP A 150 11.38 2.21 12.27
CA TRP A 150 12.67 2.39 11.63
C TRP A 150 12.68 1.79 10.22
N LEU A 151 13.22 2.55 9.28
CA LEU A 151 13.53 2.08 7.93
C LEU A 151 15.04 2.15 7.73
N GLN A 152 15.64 1.09 7.20
CA GLN A 152 17.06 1.05 6.86
C GLN A 152 17.26 0.61 5.42
N PHE A 153 17.99 1.42 4.66
CA PHE A 153 18.34 1.18 3.27
C PHE A 153 19.79 0.71 3.17
N ILE A 154 20.03 -0.35 2.41
CA ILE A 154 21.35 -0.95 2.23
C ILE A 154 21.58 -1.24 0.75
N GLN A 155 22.65 -0.70 0.16
CA GLN A 155 23.07 -1.06 -1.21
C GLN A 155 24.11 -2.17 -1.16
N ARG A 156 23.86 -3.34 -1.75
CA ARG A 156 24.88 -4.40 -1.92
C ARG A 156 24.66 -5.12 -3.24
N ASP A 157 25.73 -5.52 -3.90
CA ASP A 157 25.68 -6.38 -5.08
C ASP A 157 24.72 -5.88 -6.19
N ASN A 158 24.67 -4.56 -6.41
CA ASN A 158 23.78 -3.87 -7.35
C ASN A 158 22.27 -3.92 -6.99
N PHE A 159 21.94 -4.25 -5.74
CA PHE A 159 20.59 -4.21 -5.18
C PHE A 159 20.48 -3.19 -4.05
N LEU A 160 19.34 -2.52 -3.95
CA LEU A 160 18.92 -1.74 -2.79
C LEU A 160 17.94 -2.57 -1.96
N TYR A 161 18.36 -2.96 -0.77
CA TYR A 161 17.55 -3.66 0.23
C TYR A 161 16.88 -2.65 1.16
N LEU A 162 15.69 -2.99 1.64
CA LEU A 162 15.00 -2.22 2.69
C LEU A 162 14.64 -3.13 3.87
N HIS A 163 14.97 -2.69 5.07
CA HIS A 163 14.62 -3.32 6.33
C HIS A 163 13.67 -2.40 7.09
N VAL A 164 12.55 -2.96 7.53
CA VAL A 164 11.49 -2.25 8.26
C VAL A 164 11.39 -2.86 9.65
N THR A 165 11.54 -2.05 10.68
CA THR A 165 11.30 -2.46 12.06
C THR A 165 9.99 -1.85 12.56
N VAL A 166 9.12 -2.69 13.11
CA VAL A 166 7.76 -2.33 13.51
C VAL A 166 7.49 -2.87 14.91
N ARG A 167 7.01 -2.02 15.83
CA ARG A 167 6.75 -2.42 17.22
C ARG A 167 5.53 -3.32 17.33
N ALA A 168 4.50 -3.03 16.54
CA ALA A 168 3.24 -3.78 16.47
C ALA A 168 2.63 -3.59 15.07
N ASN A 169 2.21 -4.67 14.41
CA ASN A 169 1.63 -4.59 13.07
C ASN A 169 0.36 -5.44 12.96
N ASP A 170 -0.77 -4.80 12.65
CA ASP A 170 -1.98 -5.51 12.20
C ASP A 170 -1.66 -6.19 10.86
N ALA A 171 -1.74 -7.52 10.81
CA ALA A 171 -1.42 -8.31 9.62
C ALA A 171 -2.36 -8.01 8.44
N ILE A 172 -3.64 -7.75 8.73
CA ILE A 172 -4.67 -7.47 7.72
C ILE A 172 -4.57 -6.01 7.27
N TRP A 173 -4.74 -5.03 8.15
CA TRP A 173 -4.81 -3.63 7.71
C TRP A 173 -3.47 -2.94 7.59
N GLY A 174 -2.59 -3.07 8.58
CA GLY A 174 -1.31 -2.35 8.57
C GLY A 174 -0.36 -2.95 7.54
N PHE A 175 0.06 -4.19 7.77
CA PHE A 175 1.11 -4.85 7.00
C PHE A 175 0.70 -5.03 5.55
N SER A 176 -0.37 -5.80 5.31
CA SER A 176 -0.80 -6.17 3.96
C SER A 176 -1.73 -5.16 3.29
N GLY A 177 -2.30 -4.23 4.06
CA GLY A 177 -3.19 -3.19 3.52
C GLY A 177 -2.47 -1.95 3.02
N ILE A 178 -1.47 -1.44 3.74
CA ILE A 178 -0.78 -0.20 3.36
C ILE A 178 0.75 -0.25 3.48
N ASN A 179 1.29 -0.71 4.62
CA ASN A 179 2.70 -0.52 4.94
C ASN A 179 3.62 -1.28 3.97
N PHE A 180 3.23 -2.47 3.54
CA PHE A 180 3.99 -3.17 2.50
C PHE A 180 4.07 -2.37 1.21
N PHE A 181 2.92 -1.87 0.76
CA PHE A 181 2.80 -1.17 -0.50
C PHE A 181 3.64 0.10 -0.50
N GLU A 182 3.43 0.99 0.49
CA GLU A 182 4.11 2.29 0.54
C GLU A 182 5.63 2.17 0.68
N TRP A 183 6.12 1.21 1.48
CA TRP A 183 7.56 0.98 1.63
C TRP A 183 8.17 0.33 0.39
N SER A 184 7.44 -0.54 -0.30
CA SER A 184 7.91 -1.09 -1.58
C SER A 184 8.02 -0.02 -2.69
N VAL A 185 7.10 0.95 -2.69
CA VAL A 185 7.12 2.09 -3.61
C VAL A 185 8.30 3.01 -3.29
N LEU A 186 8.48 3.36 -2.01
CA LEU A 186 9.63 4.16 -1.57
C LEU A 186 10.96 3.47 -1.88
N GLN A 187 11.06 2.15 -1.66
CA GLN A 187 12.24 1.36 -2.01
C GLN A 187 12.56 1.45 -3.49
N GLU A 188 11.57 1.28 -4.38
CA GLU A 188 11.80 1.35 -5.83
C GLU A 188 12.20 2.75 -6.28
N ILE A 189 11.58 3.81 -5.74
CA ILE A 189 11.97 5.20 -6.03
C ILE A 189 13.44 5.44 -5.64
N VAL A 190 13.84 5.05 -4.42
CA VAL A 190 15.23 5.24 -3.96
C VAL A 190 16.19 4.37 -4.79
N ALA A 191 15.82 3.14 -5.14
CA ALA A 191 16.63 2.25 -5.97
C ALA A 191 16.89 2.88 -7.34
N ASN A 192 15.84 3.36 -8.01
CA ASN A 192 15.93 4.03 -9.30
C ASN A 192 16.77 5.31 -9.23
N THR A 193 16.62 6.09 -8.17
CA THR A 193 17.40 7.32 -7.93
C THR A 193 18.90 7.03 -7.89
N LEU A 194 19.27 5.89 -7.33
CA LEU A 194 20.66 5.48 -7.15
C LEU A 194 21.19 4.62 -8.32
N GLY A 195 20.32 4.21 -9.25
CA GLY A 195 20.67 3.29 -10.34
C GLY A 195 20.81 1.81 -9.92
N TYR A 196 20.16 1.41 -8.82
CA TYR A 196 20.21 0.06 -8.27
C TYR A 196 18.94 -0.72 -8.60
N ARG A 197 19.04 -2.06 -8.59
CA ARG A 197 17.87 -2.93 -8.67
C ARG A 197 17.18 -3.01 -7.32
N VAL A 198 15.87 -3.26 -7.31
CA VAL A 198 15.13 -3.50 -6.06
C VAL A 198 15.55 -4.85 -5.48
N GLY A 199 16.16 -4.83 -4.28
CA GLY A 199 16.48 -6.02 -3.49
C GLY A 199 15.30 -6.48 -2.64
N THR A 200 15.55 -7.40 -1.71
CA THR A 200 14.49 -7.90 -0.81
C THR A 200 14.04 -6.85 0.19
N LEU A 201 12.78 -6.95 0.63
CA LEU A 201 12.22 -6.11 1.67
C LEU A 201 11.90 -6.98 2.89
N SER A 202 12.47 -6.64 4.05
CA SER A 202 12.40 -7.43 5.28
C SER A 202 11.63 -6.69 6.38
N TRP A 203 10.76 -7.40 7.09
CA TRP A 203 10.05 -6.93 8.27
C TRP A 203 10.57 -7.60 9.53
N TYR A 204 10.94 -6.78 10.51
CA TYR A 204 11.22 -7.17 11.88
C TYR A 204 10.10 -6.64 12.75
N VAL A 205 9.21 -7.52 13.21
CA VAL A 205 8.00 -7.11 13.92
C VAL A 205 8.02 -7.59 15.35
N GLY A 206 7.85 -6.65 16.28
CA GLY A 206 7.72 -6.92 17.71
C GLY A 206 6.49 -7.77 17.99
N THR A 207 5.31 -7.30 17.59
CA THR A 207 4.05 -8.07 17.64
C THR A 207 3.31 -8.04 16.30
N PHE A 208 3.16 -9.20 15.66
CA PHE A 208 2.18 -9.35 14.58
C PHE A 208 0.86 -9.78 15.19
N HIS A 209 -0.23 -9.11 14.83
CA HIS A 209 -1.54 -9.39 15.41
C HIS A 209 -2.66 -9.30 14.40
N ILE A 210 -3.78 -9.95 14.72
CA ILE A 210 -5.07 -9.75 14.08
C ILE A 210 -6.12 -9.43 15.14
N TYR A 211 -6.95 -8.43 14.88
CA TYR A 211 -8.09 -8.13 15.73
C TYR A 211 -9.17 -9.22 15.60
N SER A 212 -9.94 -9.46 16.67
CA SER A 212 -11.03 -10.44 16.71
C SER A 212 -12.03 -10.31 15.55
N ARG A 213 -12.34 -9.08 15.14
CA ARG A 213 -13.18 -8.77 13.96
C ARG A 213 -12.65 -9.34 12.63
N HIS A 214 -11.39 -9.77 12.58
CA HIS A 214 -10.74 -10.35 11.40
C HIS A 214 -10.47 -11.86 11.54
N TYR A 215 -10.89 -12.52 12.62
CA TYR A 215 -10.63 -13.95 12.80
C TYR A 215 -11.28 -14.81 11.71
N ASP A 216 -12.54 -14.54 11.36
CA ASP A 216 -13.22 -15.24 10.26
C ASP A 216 -12.53 -14.99 8.92
N THR A 217 -12.14 -13.74 8.66
CA THR A 217 -11.37 -13.41 7.45
C THR A 217 -10.04 -14.15 7.41
N SER A 218 -9.32 -14.24 8.53
CA SER A 218 -8.07 -14.99 8.61
C SER A 218 -8.28 -16.48 8.30
N ARG A 219 -9.29 -17.10 8.92
CA ARG A 219 -9.64 -18.50 8.67
C ARG A 219 -10.01 -18.76 7.21
N ASP A 220 -10.82 -17.89 6.61
CA ASP A 220 -11.19 -18.00 5.19
C ASP A 220 -9.96 -17.91 4.29
N LEU A 221 -9.05 -16.96 4.53
CA LEU A 221 -7.83 -16.82 3.75
C LEU A 221 -6.92 -18.06 3.86
N LEU A 222 -6.84 -18.67 5.04
CA LEU A 222 -6.05 -19.89 5.27
C LEU A 222 -6.66 -21.15 4.65
N ARG A 223 -7.94 -21.12 4.22
CA ARG A 223 -8.58 -22.23 3.47
C ARG A 223 -8.20 -22.25 1.99
N ILE A 224 -7.55 -21.20 1.46
CA ILE A 224 -7.17 -21.12 0.05
C ILE A 224 -6.05 -22.12 -0.26
N ILE A 225 -6.36 -23.13 -1.07
CA ILE A 225 -5.42 -24.16 -1.50
C ILE A 225 -4.62 -23.63 -2.70
N ASN A 226 -3.29 -23.76 -2.65
CA ASN A 226 -2.36 -23.28 -3.70
C ASN A 226 -2.58 -21.79 -4.05
N PRO A 227 -2.40 -20.88 -3.08
CA PRO A 227 -2.63 -19.46 -3.29
C PRO A 227 -1.72 -18.93 -4.41
N LYS A 228 -2.29 -18.19 -5.34
CA LYS A 228 -1.58 -17.44 -6.39
C LYS A 228 -1.87 -15.95 -6.26
N SER A 229 -0.83 -15.16 -6.45
CA SER A 229 -0.94 -13.74 -6.77
C SER A 229 -1.19 -13.52 -8.26
N LEU A 230 -1.62 -12.32 -8.64
CA LEU A 230 -1.73 -11.93 -10.05
C LEU A 230 -0.41 -12.08 -10.83
N TYR A 231 0.74 -11.93 -10.16
CA TYR A 231 2.06 -12.03 -10.76
C TYR A 231 2.42 -13.47 -11.15
N GLU A 232 1.89 -14.45 -10.42
CA GLU A 232 2.02 -15.88 -10.75
C GLU A 232 1.07 -16.31 -11.88
N CYS A 233 0.21 -15.41 -12.32
CA CYS A 233 -0.65 -15.53 -13.50
C CYS A 233 -0.15 -14.67 -14.69
N GLY A 234 1.12 -14.25 -14.66
CA GLY A 234 1.77 -13.57 -15.79
C GLY A 234 1.58 -12.06 -15.85
N ILE A 235 0.97 -11.43 -14.83
CA ILE A 235 0.90 -9.97 -14.75
C ILE A 235 2.25 -9.42 -14.29
N GLU A 236 2.81 -8.48 -15.04
CA GLU A 236 4.09 -7.85 -14.70
C GLU A 236 3.88 -6.63 -13.79
N PRO A 237 4.75 -6.41 -12.78
CA PRO A 237 4.72 -5.21 -11.98
C PRO A 237 5.01 -3.95 -12.79
N THR A 238 4.16 -2.93 -12.61
CA THR A 238 4.35 -1.61 -13.21
C THR A 238 5.62 -0.98 -12.65
N SER A 239 6.55 -0.63 -13.53
CA SER A 239 7.80 0.02 -13.14
C SER A 239 7.56 1.46 -12.69
N ILE A 240 8.22 1.86 -11.61
CA ILE A 240 8.38 3.28 -11.30
C ILE A 240 9.61 3.78 -12.07
N GLN A 241 9.54 4.98 -12.64
CA GLN A 241 10.63 5.67 -13.34
C GLN A 241 11.04 6.96 -12.64
N THR A 242 10.14 7.53 -11.85
CA THR A 242 10.32 8.73 -11.05
C THR A 242 11.43 8.51 -10.04
N THR A 243 12.45 9.35 -10.11
CA THR A 243 13.51 9.43 -9.12
C THR A 243 13.13 10.43 -8.02
N PHE A 244 13.84 10.40 -6.90
CA PHE A 244 13.63 11.32 -5.79
C PHE A 244 13.70 12.79 -6.24
N ASN A 245 14.62 13.14 -7.15
CA ASN A 245 14.77 14.51 -7.66
C ASN A 245 13.53 15.03 -8.40
N ASN A 246 12.72 14.14 -8.97
CA ASN A 246 11.51 14.50 -9.71
C ASN A 246 10.22 14.18 -8.91
N LEU A 247 10.35 13.54 -7.74
CA LEU A 247 9.22 13.02 -6.98
C LEU A 247 8.23 14.12 -6.60
N ASP A 248 8.72 15.26 -6.12
CA ASP A 248 7.85 16.35 -5.67
C ASP A 248 7.07 16.97 -6.84
N THR A 249 7.67 17.10 -8.03
CA THR A 249 6.97 17.57 -9.24
C THR A 249 5.94 16.56 -9.73
N THR A 250 6.27 15.26 -9.70
CA THR A 250 5.33 14.18 -10.02
C THR A 250 4.13 14.20 -9.05
N LEU A 251 4.38 14.34 -7.74
CA LEU A 251 3.34 14.39 -6.73
C LEU A 251 2.47 15.65 -6.85
N ASP A 252 3.03 16.83 -7.12
CA ASP A 252 2.25 18.05 -7.38
C ASP A 252 1.27 17.85 -8.54
N THR A 253 1.77 17.27 -9.65
CA THR A 253 0.95 16.97 -10.82
C THR A 253 -0.17 15.99 -10.47
N PHE A 254 0.15 14.93 -9.70
CA PHE A 254 -0.84 13.98 -9.19
C PHE A 254 -1.92 14.67 -8.34
N PHE A 255 -1.55 15.45 -7.33
CA PHE A 255 -2.52 16.10 -6.43
C PHE A 255 -3.38 17.13 -7.15
N ARG A 256 -2.86 17.79 -8.19
CA ARG A 256 -3.65 18.69 -9.04
C ARG A 256 -4.70 17.93 -9.85
N ALA A 257 -4.33 16.78 -10.44
CA ALA A 257 -5.28 15.92 -11.14
C ALA A 257 -6.34 15.37 -10.18
N GLU A 258 -5.93 14.88 -9.00
CA GLU A 258 -6.84 14.38 -7.97
C GLU A 258 -7.80 15.46 -7.50
N PHE A 259 -7.31 16.68 -7.24
CA PHE A 259 -8.14 17.80 -6.81
C PHE A 259 -9.23 18.12 -7.85
N LEU A 260 -8.89 18.13 -9.14
CA LEU A 260 -9.88 18.32 -10.20
C LEU A 260 -10.94 17.22 -10.22
N CYS A 261 -10.55 15.96 -9.98
CA CYS A 261 -11.52 14.86 -9.83
C CYS A 261 -12.43 15.04 -8.62
N ARG A 262 -11.87 15.47 -7.48
CA ARG A 262 -12.61 15.76 -6.26
C ARG A 262 -13.63 16.88 -6.46
N GLU A 263 -13.30 17.87 -7.29
CA GLU A 263 -14.21 18.96 -7.69
C GLU A 263 -15.16 18.59 -8.84
N GLY A 264 -15.17 17.34 -9.31
CA GLY A 264 -16.04 16.87 -10.40
C GLY A 264 -15.62 17.35 -11.80
N LYS A 265 -14.42 17.92 -11.95
CA LYS A 265 -13.87 18.46 -13.20
C LYS A 265 -13.04 17.42 -13.94
N PHE A 266 -13.66 16.28 -14.28
CA PHE A 266 -12.98 15.09 -14.82
C PHE A 266 -12.24 15.33 -16.14
N ASP A 267 -12.82 16.09 -17.07
CA ASP A 267 -12.17 16.37 -18.37
C ASP A 267 -10.85 17.14 -18.19
N ASN A 268 -10.83 18.08 -17.25
CA ASN A 268 -9.61 18.81 -16.90
C ASN A 268 -8.59 17.90 -16.20
N ALA A 269 -9.06 17.01 -15.32
CA ALA A 269 -8.19 16.04 -14.66
C ALA A 269 -7.48 15.13 -15.66
N ILE A 270 -8.20 14.62 -16.67
CA ILE A 270 -7.65 13.78 -17.75
C ILE A 270 -6.50 14.50 -18.50
N ILE A 271 -6.60 15.81 -18.68
CA ILE A 271 -5.52 16.60 -19.31
C ILE A 271 -4.26 16.60 -18.42
N ILE A 272 -4.41 16.80 -17.11
CA ILE A 272 -3.29 16.81 -16.16
C ILE A 272 -2.70 15.40 -15.98
N GLU A 273 -3.53 14.37 -15.89
CA GLU A 273 -3.14 12.95 -15.80
C GLU A 273 -2.19 12.54 -16.94
N LYS A 274 -2.46 13.00 -18.17
CA LYS A 274 -1.61 12.73 -19.34
C LYS A 274 -0.22 13.35 -19.23
N GLY A 275 -0.03 14.35 -18.37
CA GLY A 275 1.27 14.94 -18.06
C GLY A 275 2.15 14.10 -17.15
N LEU A 276 1.59 13.10 -16.45
CA LEU A 276 2.37 12.14 -15.66
C LEU A 276 3.01 11.13 -16.61
N THR A 277 4.31 11.28 -16.86
CA THR A 277 5.06 10.40 -17.77
C THR A 277 5.44 9.06 -17.15
N ASP A 278 5.47 8.99 -15.81
CA ASP A 278 5.69 7.75 -15.08
C ASP A 278 4.42 6.88 -15.10
N PRO A 279 4.49 5.64 -15.62
CA PRO A 279 3.30 4.80 -15.78
C PRO A 279 2.65 4.44 -14.44
N PHE A 280 3.43 4.28 -13.36
CA PHE A 280 2.88 3.94 -12.05
C PHE A 280 2.09 5.11 -11.47
N PHE A 281 2.64 6.32 -11.49
CA PHE A 281 1.95 7.51 -10.98
C PHE A 281 0.75 7.91 -11.86
N GLN A 282 0.86 7.73 -13.18
CA GLN A 282 -0.27 7.94 -14.09
C GLN A 282 -1.43 6.99 -13.78
N SER A 283 -1.15 5.69 -13.60
CA SER A 283 -2.18 4.71 -13.21
C SER A 283 -2.83 5.07 -11.88
N ILE A 284 -2.06 5.57 -10.89
CA ILE A 284 -2.63 6.03 -9.62
C ILE A 284 -3.56 7.25 -9.82
N ALA A 285 -3.19 8.21 -10.67
CA ALA A 285 -4.04 9.36 -10.97
C ALA A 285 -5.36 8.93 -11.64
N ILE A 286 -5.30 7.99 -12.59
CA ILE A 286 -6.49 7.38 -13.21
C ILE A 286 -7.34 6.66 -12.15
N MET A 287 -6.73 5.93 -11.22
CA MET A 287 -7.43 5.29 -10.10
C MET A 287 -8.16 6.32 -9.22
N MET A 288 -7.55 7.47 -8.93
CA MET A 288 -8.24 8.54 -8.19
C MET A 288 -9.42 9.08 -8.99
N ARG A 289 -9.29 9.27 -10.31
CA ARG A 289 -10.41 9.66 -11.18
C ARG A 289 -11.56 8.66 -11.13
N ILE A 290 -11.27 7.36 -11.28
CA ILE A 290 -12.26 6.28 -11.21
C ILE A 290 -13.02 6.33 -9.88
N TYR A 291 -12.31 6.43 -8.75
CA TYR A 291 -12.93 6.48 -7.44
C TYR A 291 -13.80 7.72 -7.23
N ASN A 292 -13.30 8.88 -7.67
CA ASN A 292 -14.05 10.13 -7.59
C ASN A 292 -15.28 10.15 -8.49
N ALA A 293 -15.23 9.54 -9.67
CA ALA A 293 -16.39 9.38 -10.54
C ALA A 293 -17.52 8.60 -9.84
N GLU A 294 -17.17 7.53 -9.13
CA GLU A 294 -18.12 6.78 -8.31
C GLU A 294 -18.67 7.63 -7.15
N LEU A 295 -17.83 8.37 -6.43
CA LEU A 295 -18.26 9.23 -5.32
C LEU A 295 -19.17 10.39 -5.78
N HIS A 296 -18.95 10.90 -6.98
CA HIS A 296 -19.80 11.93 -7.62
C HIS A 296 -21.08 11.34 -8.25
N GLY A 297 -21.29 10.03 -8.16
CA GLY A 297 -22.51 9.39 -8.67
C GLY A 297 -22.59 9.35 -10.20
N LEU A 298 -21.46 9.35 -10.91
CA LEU A 298 -21.47 9.10 -12.35
C LEU A 298 -21.98 7.69 -12.65
N SER A 299 -22.50 7.49 -13.87
CA SER A 299 -23.04 6.18 -14.25
C SER A 299 -21.97 5.08 -14.24
N ARG A 300 -22.38 3.84 -13.95
CA ARG A 300 -21.47 2.67 -13.99
C ARG A 300 -20.74 2.56 -15.33
N ASN A 301 -21.42 2.86 -16.44
CA ASN A 301 -20.80 2.86 -17.78
C ASN A 301 -19.67 3.88 -17.89
N THR A 302 -19.78 5.04 -17.24
CA THR A 302 -18.68 6.02 -17.22
C THR A 302 -17.53 5.55 -16.36
N VAL A 303 -17.80 5.00 -15.18
CA VAL A 303 -16.75 4.43 -14.30
C VAL A 303 -16.02 3.28 -15.01
N LEU A 304 -16.74 2.39 -15.70
CA LEU A 304 -16.15 1.30 -16.49
C LEU A 304 -15.28 1.83 -17.64
N ARG A 305 -15.73 2.84 -18.39
CA ARG A 305 -14.89 3.49 -19.41
C ARG A 305 -13.61 4.09 -18.83
N TYR A 306 -13.66 4.64 -17.62
CA TYR A 306 -12.47 5.14 -16.94
C TYR A 306 -11.54 4.01 -16.47
N ILE A 307 -12.08 2.85 -16.10
CA ILE A 307 -11.28 1.63 -15.84
C ILE A 307 -10.60 1.15 -17.13
N ASP A 308 -11.25 1.28 -18.28
CA ASP A 308 -10.67 0.92 -19.58
C ASP A 308 -9.50 1.82 -20.01
N ASP A 309 -9.33 2.99 -19.38
CA ASP A 309 -8.14 3.85 -19.58
C ASP A 309 -6.89 3.27 -18.90
N LEU A 310 -7.04 2.35 -17.94
CA LEU A 310 -5.92 1.63 -17.35
C LEU A 310 -5.40 0.57 -18.33
N LYS A 311 -4.08 0.34 -18.29
CA LYS A 311 -3.49 -0.79 -18.99
C LYS A 311 -4.02 -2.11 -18.43
N GLU A 312 -3.83 -3.19 -19.17
CA GLU A 312 -4.17 -4.53 -18.73
C GLU A 312 -3.14 -5.06 -17.73
N ASP A 313 -3.10 -4.42 -16.56
CA ASP A 313 -2.11 -4.65 -15.51
C ASP A 313 -2.76 -4.80 -14.13
N GLU A 314 -1.90 -4.82 -13.11
CA GLU A 314 -2.27 -4.92 -11.69
C GLU A 314 -3.26 -3.85 -11.21
N PHE A 315 -3.23 -2.64 -11.76
CA PHE A 315 -4.16 -1.57 -11.38
C PHE A 315 -5.56 -1.87 -11.89
N ARG A 316 -5.69 -2.28 -13.15
CA ARG A 316 -7.00 -2.63 -13.74
C ARG A 316 -7.61 -3.84 -13.05
N ILE A 317 -6.81 -4.85 -12.73
CA ILE A 317 -7.27 -6.00 -11.93
C ILE A 317 -7.82 -5.54 -10.58
N ALA A 318 -7.08 -4.71 -9.85
CA ALA A 318 -7.47 -4.25 -8.53
C ALA A 318 -8.72 -3.35 -8.57
N ALA A 319 -8.87 -2.52 -9.60
CA ALA A 319 -10.07 -1.72 -9.82
C ALA A 319 -11.30 -2.60 -10.08
N ILE A 320 -11.20 -3.54 -11.02
CA ILE A 320 -12.27 -4.48 -11.36
C ILE A 320 -12.67 -5.30 -10.14
N GLU A 321 -11.72 -5.82 -9.37
CA GLU A 321 -12.00 -6.57 -8.15
C GLU A 321 -12.72 -5.73 -7.09
N TYR A 322 -12.29 -4.47 -6.91
CA TYR A 322 -12.95 -3.57 -5.98
C TYR A 322 -14.42 -3.31 -6.38
N PHE A 323 -14.66 -3.00 -7.65
CA PHE A 323 -16.00 -2.67 -8.14
C PHE A 323 -16.92 -3.87 -8.26
N SER A 324 -16.40 -5.06 -8.60
CA SER A 324 -17.20 -6.29 -8.60
C SER A 324 -17.83 -6.54 -7.22
N ARG A 325 -17.07 -6.31 -6.14
CA ARG A 325 -17.58 -6.38 -4.77
C ARG A 325 -18.49 -5.22 -4.43
N LYS A 326 -18.07 -3.98 -4.73
CA LYS A 326 -18.83 -2.76 -4.37
C LYS A 326 -20.22 -2.75 -5.01
N TRP A 327 -20.32 -3.14 -6.27
CA TRP A 327 -21.56 -3.18 -7.03
C TRP A 327 -22.30 -4.51 -6.95
N LYS A 328 -21.71 -5.52 -6.29
CA LYS A 328 -22.20 -6.90 -6.20
C LYS A 328 -22.44 -7.50 -7.59
N ASP A 329 -21.48 -7.30 -8.48
CA ASP A 329 -21.54 -7.74 -9.88
C ASP A 329 -20.28 -8.54 -10.23
N GLU A 330 -20.35 -9.86 -10.04
CA GLU A 330 -19.26 -10.78 -10.37
C GLU A 330 -18.99 -10.88 -11.87
N ASN A 331 -19.93 -10.45 -12.73
CA ASN A 331 -19.70 -10.49 -14.18
C ASN A 331 -18.56 -9.57 -14.62
N LEU A 332 -18.19 -8.59 -13.81
CA LEU A 332 -17.01 -7.77 -14.05
C LEU A 332 -15.70 -8.58 -14.05
N LEU A 333 -15.67 -9.72 -13.36
CA LEU A 333 -14.52 -10.63 -13.33
C LEU A 333 -14.50 -11.56 -14.57
N ASN A 334 -15.62 -11.67 -15.30
CA ASN A 334 -15.70 -12.43 -16.54
C ASN A 334 -15.17 -11.58 -17.69
N THR A 335 -13.87 -11.67 -17.93
CA THR A 335 -13.19 -10.94 -18.99
C THR A 335 -12.93 -11.82 -20.21
N THR A 336 -13.13 -11.27 -21.41
CA THR A 336 -12.67 -11.88 -22.67
C THR A 336 -11.18 -11.59 -22.93
N ASN A 337 -10.53 -10.86 -22.04
CA ASN A 337 -9.16 -10.46 -22.19
C ASN A 337 -8.21 -11.57 -21.76
N ASN A 338 -7.43 -12.10 -22.71
CA ASN A 338 -6.49 -13.19 -22.45
C ASN A 338 -5.46 -12.87 -21.36
N SER A 339 -5.03 -11.60 -21.22
CA SER A 339 -4.00 -11.20 -20.25
C SER A 339 -4.51 -11.28 -18.79
N LEU A 340 -5.80 -11.00 -18.57
CA LEU A 340 -6.40 -10.95 -17.24
C LEU A 340 -7.21 -12.22 -16.90
N MET A 341 -7.63 -12.96 -17.93
CA MET A 341 -8.54 -14.11 -17.82
C MET A 341 -7.96 -15.23 -16.95
N GLU A 342 -6.65 -15.52 -17.04
CA GLU A 342 -6.03 -16.54 -16.20
C GLU A 342 -6.22 -16.23 -14.71
N PHE A 343 -5.90 -15.01 -14.30
CA PHE A 343 -6.01 -14.60 -12.90
C PHE A 343 -7.46 -14.60 -12.42
N PHE A 344 -8.39 -14.04 -13.20
CA PHE A 344 -9.79 -13.98 -12.76
C PHE A 344 -10.48 -15.36 -12.73
N ASN A 345 -10.14 -16.28 -13.63
CA ASN A 345 -10.62 -17.66 -13.57
C ASN A 345 -10.14 -18.36 -12.27
N TYR A 346 -8.86 -18.19 -11.93
CA TYR A 346 -8.32 -18.64 -10.66
C TYR A 346 -9.06 -17.99 -9.47
N TYR A 347 -9.23 -16.67 -9.50
CA TYR A 347 -9.89 -15.90 -8.44
C TYR A 347 -11.33 -16.38 -8.19
N LEU A 348 -12.12 -16.54 -9.26
CA LEU A 348 -13.51 -17.02 -9.18
C LEU A 348 -13.60 -18.45 -8.65
N THR A 349 -12.68 -19.32 -9.06
CA THR A 349 -12.61 -20.70 -8.56
C THR A 349 -12.37 -20.73 -7.05
N MET A 350 -11.40 -19.94 -6.57
CA MET A 350 -11.11 -19.83 -5.14
C MET A 350 -12.26 -19.18 -4.37
N GLN A 351 -12.87 -18.15 -4.93
CA GLN A 351 -14.02 -17.48 -4.31
C GLN A 351 -15.21 -18.43 -4.14
N LYS A 352 -15.46 -19.33 -5.11
CA LYS A 352 -16.49 -20.36 -5.01
C LYS A 352 -16.18 -21.35 -3.88
N ASN A 353 -14.93 -21.82 -3.78
CA ASN A 353 -14.50 -22.76 -2.74
C ASN A 353 -14.63 -22.19 -1.32
N LEU A 354 -14.56 -20.86 -1.14
CA LEU A 354 -14.77 -20.22 0.16
C LEU A 354 -16.25 -20.14 0.56
N ARG A 355 -17.18 -20.28 -0.38
CA ARG A 355 -18.64 -20.28 -0.13
C ARG A 355 -19.18 -21.67 0.20
N GLU A 356 -18.44 -22.71 -0.18
CA GLU A 356 -18.69 -24.12 0.12
C GLU A 356 -18.03 -24.50 1.45
#